data_AF-A0A432J2D1-F1
#
_entry.id   AF-A0A432J2D1-F1
#
_cell.length_a   1.000
_cell.length_b   1.000
_cell.length_c   1.000
_cell.angle_alpha   90.00
_cell.angle_beta   90.00
_cell.angle_gamma   90.00
#
_symmetry.space_group_name_H-M   'P 1'
#
loop_
_entity.id
_entity.type
_entity.pdbx_description
1 polymer ?
#
loop_
_entity_poly.entity_id
_entity_poly.type
_entity_poly.pdbx_seq_one_letter_code
_entity_poly.pdbx_strand_id
1 'polypeptide(L)'
;MEPGRGPAKSISKETTFARDVTDAQALHATMRRLAEEVARTMRRKRYVGRTVKIKLRLSDFTTLTRQMTLPQPTDDERHIAQAALALFDKLWQPGQPVRLVGVGVTNLQKGLVQLELWDEEAQRFRKLQDTVDALQDRFGQEVIHRGPGRKHEDARGKEDND
;
A
#
# COMPACT_ATOMS: atom_id res chain seq x y z
N MET A 1 -8.39 -30.01 11.22
CA MET A 1 -7.33 -29.45 10.37
C MET A 1 -7.89 -28.19 9.72
N GLU A 2 -7.46 -27.01 10.15
CA GLU A 2 -7.81 -25.77 9.43
C GLU A 2 -7.12 -25.77 8.06
N PRO A 3 -7.77 -25.33 6.97
CA PRO A 3 -7.12 -25.23 5.68
C PRO A 3 -5.99 -24.20 5.78
N GLY A 4 -4.74 -24.71 5.79
CA GLY A 4 -3.53 -23.90 5.84
C GLY A 4 -3.53 -22.88 4.71
N ARG A 5 -3.43 -21.60 5.10
CA ARG A 5 -3.36 -20.45 4.19
C ARG A 5 -2.22 -20.69 3.19
N GLY A 6 -2.56 -21.01 1.94
CA GLY A 6 -1.60 -21.18 0.86
C GLY A 6 -0.72 -19.92 0.65
N PRO A 7 0.38 -20.04 -0.13
CA PRO A 7 1.30 -18.93 -0.36
C PRO A 7 0.56 -17.67 -0.83
N ALA A 8 0.99 -16.51 -0.33
CA ALA A 8 0.33 -15.24 -0.65
C ALA A 8 0.37 -14.99 -2.16
N LYS A 9 -0.81 -14.89 -2.79
CA LYS A 9 -0.96 -14.62 -4.23
C LYS A 9 -0.71 -13.15 -4.59
N SER A 10 -0.82 -12.25 -3.60
CA SER A 10 -0.61 -10.81 -3.77
C SER A 10 -0.36 -10.11 -2.43
N ILE A 11 0.28 -8.95 -2.47
CA ILE A 11 0.41 -8.01 -1.34
C ILE A 11 -0.05 -6.65 -1.85
N SER A 12 -1.01 -6.01 -1.16
CA SER A 12 -1.56 -4.71 -1.56
C SER A 12 -1.96 -3.86 -0.37
N LYS A 13 -2.00 -2.55 -0.58
CA LYS A 13 -2.48 -1.54 0.35
C LYS A 13 -3.39 -0.56 -0.38
N GLU A 14 -4.38 -0.03 0.32
CA GLU A 14 -5.31 0.96 -0.22
C GLU A 14 -5.65 2.02 0.82
N THR A 15 -6.09 3.17 0.34
CA THR A 15 -6.54 4.29 1.16
C THR A 15 -7.84 4.82 0.58
N THR A 16 -8.89 4.79 1.39
CA THR A 16 -10.15 5.50 1.13
C THR A 16 -10.03 6.89 1.70
N PHE A 17 -10.26 7.92 0.89
CA PHE A 17 -10.21 9.30 1.35
C PHE A 17 -11.49 9.69 2.09
N ALA A 18 -11.39 10.60 3.06
CA ALA A 18 -12.54 11.15 3.77
C ALA A 18 -13.43 11.98 2.82
N ARG A 19 -12.81 12.74 1.91
CA ARG A 19 -13.43 13.49 0.82
C ARG A 19 -12.75 13.12 -0.49
N ASP A 20 -13.48 13.22 -1.59
CA ASP A 20 -12.92 12.87 -2.90
C ASP A 20 -11.79 13.84 -3.26
N VAL A 21 -10.72 13.30 -3.84
CA VAL A 21 -9.50 14.03 -4.16
C VAL A 21 -9.37 14.17 -5.67
N THR A 22 -9.11 15.39 -6.13
CA THR A 22 -8.88 15.73 -7.55
C THR A 22 -7.46 16.24 -7.81
N ASP A 23 -6.70 16.52 -6.75
CA ASP A 23 -5.32 16.99 -6.85
C ASP A 23 -4.36 15.84 -7.18
N ALA A 24 -3.67 15.94 -8.31
CA ALA A 24 -2.75 14.93 -8.78
C ALA A 24 -1.57 14.75 -7.80
N GLN A 25 -1.09 15.82 -7.19
CA GLN A 25 0.06 15.75 -6.26
C GLN A 25 -0.30 14.97 -4.99
N ALA A 26 -1.47 15.22 -4.41
CA ALA A 26 -1.99 14.46 -3.26
C ALA A 26 -2.21 12.97 -3.59
N LEU A 27 -2.75 12.67 -4.78
CA LEU A 27 -2.94 11.29 -5.24
C LEU A 27 -1.60 10.58 -5.44
N HIS A 28 -0.65 11.22 -6.12
CA HIS A 28 0.71 10.70 -6.31
C HIS A 28 1.43 10.46 -4.98
N ALA A 29 1.36 11.42 -4.06
CA ALA A 29 1.94 11.29 -2.72
C ALA A 29 1.36 10.09 -1.97
N THR A 30 0.04 9.91 -2.03
CA THR A 30 -0.63 8.75 -1.42
C THR A 30 -0.17 7.44 -2.05
N MET A 31 -0.06 7.38 -3.38
CA MET A 31 0.41 6.18 -4.08
C MET A 31 1.87 5.83 -3.76
N ARG A 32 2.75 6.82 -3.60
CA ARG A 32 4.14 6.61 -3.15
C ARG A 32 4.18 5.98 -1.75
N ARG A 33 3.40 6.51 -0.81
CA ARG A 33 3.28 5.91 0.54
C ARG A 33 2.77 4.47 0.48
N LEU A 34 1.75 4.20 -0.33
CA LEU A 34 1.21 2.83 -0.47
C LEU A 34 2.23 1.87 -1.08
N ALA A 35 3.04 2.33 -2.04
CA ALA A 35 4.13 1.55 -2.60
C ALA A 35 5.20 1.20 -1.55
N GLU A 36 5.58 2.15 -0.70
CA GLU A 36 6.49 1.92 0.43
C GLU A 36 5.97 0.86 1.40
N GLU A 37 4.69 0.97 1.81
CA GLU A 37 4.08 -0.01 2.71
C GLU A 37 3.99 -1.43 2.11
N VAL A 38 3.72 -1.51 0.80
CA VAL A 38 3.71 -2.77 0.06
C VAL A 38 5.11 -3.37 0.01
N ALA A 39 6.11 -2.57 -0.37
CA ALA A 39 7.52 -2.97 -0.43
C ALA A 39 8.02 -3.49 0.92
N ARG A 40 7.83 -2.73 2.00
CA ARG A 40 8.16 -3.15 3.36
C ARG A 40 7.46 -4.45 3.77
N THR A 41 6.19 -4.62 3.39
CA THR A 41 5.46 -5.87 3.66
C THR A 41 6.02 -7.05 2.87
N MET A 42 6.45 -6.83 1.62
CA MET A 42 7.13 -7.84 0.80
C MET A 42 8.47 -8.25 1.42
N ARG A 43 9.31 -7.27 1.80
CA ARG A 43 10.61 -7.51 2.46
C ARG A 43 10.48 -8.31 3.75
N ARG A 44 9.59 -7.89 4.67
CA ARG A 44 9.32 -8.64 5.92
C ARG A 44 8.90 -10.09 5.69
N LYS A 45 8.15 -10.34 4.61
CA LYS A 45 7.69 -11.68 4.24
C LYS A 45 8.66 -12.42 3.31
N ARG A 46 9.82 -11.84 3.00
CA ARG A 46 10.84 -12.36 2.08
C ARG A 46 10.25 -12.73 0.72
N TYR A 47 9.41 -11.84 0.19
CA TYR A 47 8.85 -11.93 -1.14
C TYR A 47 9.46 -10.85 -2.04
N VAL A 48 9.71 -11.22 -3.29
CA VAL A 48 9.83 -10.27 -4.40
C VAL A 48 8.66 -10.51 -5.34
N GLY A 49 8.30 -9.51 -6.12
CA GLY A 49 7.16 -9.59 -7.03
C GLY A 49 7.42 -8.86 -8.33
N ARG A 50 6.70 -9.26 -9.37
CA ARG A 50 6.98 -8.77 -10.73
C ARG A 50 5.90 -7.88 -11.29
N THR A 51 4.65 -8.04 -10.85
CA THR A 51 3.51 -7.34 -11.46
C THR A 51 2.94 -6.32 -10.50
N VAL A 52 3.06 -5.04 -10.84
CA VAL A 52 2.49 -3.92 -10.09
C VAL A 52 1.08 -3.66 -10.61
N LYS A 53 0.11 -3.53 -9.70
CA LYS A 53 -1.28 -3.19 -9.99
C LYS A 53 -1.71 -1.96 -9.22
N ILE A 54 -2.59 -1.17 -9.83
CA ILE A 54 -3.28 -0.07 -9.18
C ILE A 54 -4.79 -0.30 -9.19
N LYS A 55 -5.47 0.27 -8.21
CA LYS A 55 -6.93 0.34 -8.13
C LYS A 55 -7.31 1.79 -7.85
N LEU A 56 -8.20 2.36 -8.65
CA LEU A 56 -8.85 3.63 -8.39
C LEU A 56 -10.35 3.38 -8.23
N ARG A 57 -10.97 3.97 -7.21
CA ARG A 57 -12.43 4.09 -7.15
C ARG A 57 -12.78 5.56 -7.27
N LEU A 58 -13.66 5.87 -8.22
CA LEU A 58 -14.17 7.21 -8.47
C LEU A 58 -15.32 7.53 -7.52
N SER A 59 -15.79 8.79 -7.54
CA SER A 59 -16.90 9.27 -6.71
C SER A 59 -18.24 8.58 -7.00
N ASP A 60 -18.44 8.12 -8.24
CA ASP A 60 -19.60 7.34 -8.69
C ASP A 60 -19.48 5.83 -8.35
N PHE A 61 -18.49 5.45 -7.54
CA PHE A 61 -18.13 4.07 -7.18
C PHE A 61 -17.60 3.20 -8.33
N THR A 62 -17.43 3.74 -9.53
CA THR A 62 -16.76 3.06 -10.65
C THR A 62 -15.34 2.69 -10.22
N THR A 63 -14.97 1.43 -10.44
CA THR A 63 -13.66 0.90 -10.07
C THR A 63 -12.82 0.65 -11.30
N LEU A 64 -11.68 1.33 -11.37
CA LEU A 64 -10.71 1.21 -12.45
C LEU A 64 -9.47 0.47 -11.94
N THR A 65 -8.99 -0.50 -12.71
CA THR A 65 -7.76 -1.22 -12.39
C THR A 65 -6.85 -1.33 -13.60
N ARG A 66 -5.55 -1.16 -13.38
CA ARG A 66 -4.51 -1.39 -14.37
C ARG A 66 -3.32 -2.06 -13.71
N GLN A 67 -2.53 -2.76 -14.50
CA GLN A 67 -1.33 -3.44 -14.03
C GLN A 67 -0.26 -3.43 -15.11
N MET A 68 1.00 -3.54 -14.69
CA MET A 68 2.14 -3.81 -15.57
C MET A 68 3.09 -4.80 -14.92
N THR A 69 3.78 -5.57 -15.74
CA THR A 69 4.80 -6.53 -15.29
C THR A 69 6.17 -5.95 -15.56
N LEU A 70 7.01 -5.90 -14.54
CA LEU A 70 8.38 -5.41 -14.60
C LEU A 70 9.31 -6.45 -15.24
N PRO A 71 10.42 -6.01 -15.86
CA PRO A 71 11.41 -6.93 -16.43
C PRO A 71 12.00 -7.88 -15.39
N GLN A 72 12.28 -7.37 -14.19
CA GLN A 72 12.84 -8.13 -13.06
C GLN A 72 11.90 -8.09 -11.84
N PRO A 73 11.83 -9.17 -11.03
CA PRO A 73 11.16 -9.13 -9.74
C PRO A 73 11.82 -8.10 -8.81
N THR A 74 11.01 -7.37 -8.04
CA THR A 74 11.46 -6.32 -7.13
C THR A 74 10.73 -6.39 -5.79
N ASP A 75 11.38 -5.89 -4.75
CA ASP A 75 10.78 -5.48 -3.48
C ASP A 75 11.19 -4.03 -3.10
N ASP A 76 11.71 -3.27 -4.08
CA ASP A 76 12.10 -1.86 -3.95
C ASP A 76 10.90 -0.93 -4.13
N GLU A 77 10.64 -0.06 -3.15
CA GLU A 77 9.55 0.89 -3.20
C GLU A 77 9.63 1.86 -4.39
N ARG A 78 10.83 2.22 -4.85
CA ARG A 78 11.04 3.17 -5.94
C ARG A 78 10.53 2.60 -7.26
N HIS A 79 10.87 1.34 -7.55
CA HIS A 79 10.38 0.64 -8.74
C HIS A 79 8.86 0.44 -8.69
N ILE A 80 8.31 0.08 -7.53
CA ILE A 80 6.87 -0.10 -7.36
C ILE A 80 6.13 1.24 -7.52
N ALA A 81 6.64 2.31 -6.91
CA ALA A 81 6.06 3.65 -7.01
C ALA A 81 6.10 4.17 -8.44
N GLN A 82 7.24 4.07 -9.13
CA GLN A 82 7.38 4.51 -10.52
C GLN A 82 6.37 3.80 -11.44
N ALA A 83 6.26 2.48 -11.30
CA ALA A 83 5.29 1.69 -12.06
C ALA A 83 3.83 2.08 -11.73
N ALA A 84 3.52 2.26 -10.45
CA ALA A 84 2.18 2.63 -9.99
C ALA A 84 1.77 4.02 -10.51
N LEU A 85 2.68 5.01 -10.47
CA LEU A 85 2.44 6.35 -11.00
C LEU A 85 2.28 6.34 -12.52
N ALA A 86 3.13 5.59 -13.24
CA ALA A 86 3.00 5.45 -14.70
C ALA A 86 1.67 4.77 -15.12
N LEU A 87 1.13 3.87 -14.30
CA LEU A 87 -0.21 3.30 -14.52
C LEU A 87 -1.30 4.33 -14.22
N PHE A 88 -1.12 5.14 -13.17
CA PHE A 88 -2.07 6.17 -12.76
C PHE A 88 -2.21 7.25 -13.83
N ASP A 89 -1.09 7.77 -14.34
CA ASP A 89 -1.09 8.84 -15.34
C ASP A 89 -1.72 8.42 -16.67
N LYS A 90 -1.76 7.11 -16.96
CA LYS A 90 -2.48 6.54 -18.12
C LYS A 90 -3.97 6.33 -17.89
N LEU A 91 -4.39 6.23 -16.63
CA LEU A 91 -5.74 5.81 -16.24
C LEU A 91 -6.61 6.98 -15.78
N TRP A 92 -6.02 7.92 -15.05
CA TRP A 92 -6.71 9.02 -14.41
C TRP A 92 -6.70 10.26 -15.31
N GLN A 93 -7.84 10.97 -15.34
CA GLN A 93 -7.97 12.22 -16.08
C GLN A 93 -7.87 13.42 -15.12
N PRO A 94 -7.14 14.49 -15.47
CA PRO A 94 -7.05 15.69 -14.64
C PRO A 94 -8.41 16.20 -14.17
N GLY A 95 -8.56 16.40 -12.85
CA GLY A 95 -9.79 16.89 -12.24
C GLY A 95 -10.84 15.81 -11.94
N GLN A 96 -10.62 14.55 -12.35
CA GLN A 96 -11.54 13.45 -12.05
C GLN A 96 -11.52 13.11 -10.55
N PRO A 97 -12.67 13.14 -9.83
CA PRO A 97 -12.70 12.87 -8.40
C PRO A 97 -12.41 11.41 -8.05
N VAL A 98 -11.47 11.20 -7.13
CA VAL A 98 -11.06 9.87 -6.65
C VAL A 98 -11.41 9.69 -5.18
N ARG A 99 -12.17 8.61 -4.89
CA ARG A 99 -12.58 8.21 -3.54
C ARG A 99 -11.59 7.28 -2.86
N LEU A 100 -10.91 6.43 -3.65
CA LEU A 100 -9.93 5.45 -3.14
C LEU A 100 -8.81 5.23 -4.14
N VAL A 101 -7.58 5.11 -3.62
CA VAL A 101 -6.43 4.59 -4.37
C VAL A 101 -5.87 3.34 -3.70
N GLY A 102 -5.38 2.40 -4.50
CA GLY A 102 -4.72 1.19 -4.05
C GLY A 102 -3.53 0.84 -4.93
N VAL A 103 -2.49 0.31 -4.29
CA VAL A 103 -1.27 -0.21 -4.94
C VAL A 103 -1.07 -1.65 -4.47
N GLY A 104 -0.66 -2.53 -5.37
CA GLY A 104 -0.32 -3.90 -5.00
C GLY A 104 0.67 -4.54 -5.95
N VAL A 105 1.26 -5.62 -5.47
CA VAL A 105 2.18 -6.46 -6.24
C VAL A 105 1.67 -7.90 -6.24
N THR A 106 1.67 -8.51 -7.41
CA THR A 106 1.34 -9.91 -7.67
C THR A 106 2.53 -10.61 -8.34
N ASN A 107 2.35 -11.89 -8.70
CA ASN A 107 3.43 -12.73 -9.21
C ASN A 107 4.59 -12.78 -8.21
N LEU A 108 4.23 -13.15 -6.97
CA LEU A 108 5.13 -13.18 -5.83
C LEU A 108 5.92 -14.48 -5.82
N GLN A 109 7.21 -14.38 -5.58
CA GLN A 109 8.11 -15.51 -5.38
C GLN A 109 8.90 -15.32 -4.08
N LYS A 110 9.14 -16.43 -3.38
CA LYS A 110 10.05 -16.43 -2.22
C LYS A 110 11.46 -16.23 -2.74
N GLY A 111 12.16 -15.27 -2.18
CA GLY A 111 13.51 -14.93 -2.60
C GLY A 111 13.90 -13.54 -2.14
N LEU A 112 15.20 -13.30 -2.11
CA LEU A 112 15.76 -11.96 -2.07
C LEU A 112 15.99 -11.53 -3.52
N VAL A 113 15.87 -10.23 -3.83
CA VAL A 113 16.36 -9.72 -5.12
C VAL A 113 17.81 -10.14 -5.20
N GLN A 114 18.17 -10.90 -6.24
CA GLN A 114 19.54 -11.31 -6.47
C GLN A 114 20.31 -10.06 -6.92
N LEU A 115 20.80 -9.32 -5.93
CA LEU A 115 21.86 -8.34 -6.12
C LEU A 115 23.05 -9.12 -6.68
N GLU A 116 23.58 -8.68 -7.83
CA GLU A 116 24.84 -9.24 -8.28
C GLU A 116 25.84 -9.12 -7.13
N LEU A 117 26.51 -10.22 -6.81
CA LEU A 117 27.37 -10.36 -5.63
C LEU A 117 28.49 -9.31 -5.58
N TRP A 118 28.68 -8.53 -6.66
CA TRP A 118 29.79 -7.63 -6.92
C TRP A 118 29.37 -6.15 -6.88
N ASP A 119 28.09 -5.85 -6.59
CA ASP A 119 27.60 -4.48 -6.42
C ASP A 119 27.54 -4.10 -4.93
N GLU A 120 28.64 -3.57 -4.40
CA GLU A 120 28.73 -3.09 -3.02
C GLU A 120 27.75 -1.97 -2.69
N GLU A 121 27.45 -1.10 -3.67
CA GLU A 121 26.57 0.05 -3.46
C GLU A 121 25.13 -0.42 -3.23
N ALA A 122 24.68 -1.36 -4.05
CA ALA A 122 23.36 -1.93 -3.91
C ALA A 122 23.20 -2.78 -2.64
N GLN A 123 24.28 -3.46 -2.17
CA GLN A 123 24.29 -4.12 -0.86
C GLN A 123 24.18 -3.12 0.31
N ARG A 124 24.92 -2.01 0.26
CA ARG A 124 24.84 -0.95 1.29
C ARG A 124 23.45 -0.32 1.32
N PHE A 125 22.88 0.00 0.16
CA PHE A 125 21.54 0.54 0.05
C PHE A 125 20.50 -0.42 0.62
N ARG A 126 20.63 -1.73 0.34
CA ARG A 126 19.73 -2.74 0.89
C ARG A 126 19.82 -2.83 2.41
N LYS A 127 21.04 -2.86 2.96
CA LYS A 127 21.25 -2.93 4.41
C LYS A 127 20.70 -1.68 5.11
N LEU A 128 20.81 -0.52 4.47
CA LEU A 128 20.19 0.72 4.94
C LEU A 128 18.66 0.60 4.95
N GLN A 129 18.04 0.15 3.85
CA GLN A 129 16.58 -0.06 3.78
C GLN A 129 16.07 -1.04 4.85
N ASP A 130 16.73 -2.19 5.02
CA ASP A 130 16.35 -3.18 6.03
C ASP A 130 16.46 -2.60 7.46
N THR A 131 17.44 -1.74 7.70
CA THR A 131 17.62 -1.05 8.99
C THR A 131 16.51 -0.03 9.24
N VAL A 132 16.17 0.79 8.23
CA VAL A 132 15.08 1.76 8.31
C VAL A 132 13.75 1.06 8.57
N ASP A 133 13.48 -0.04 7.86
CA ASP A 133 12.28 -0.86 8.07
C ASP A 133 12.21 -1.40 9.50
N ALA A 134 13.32 -1.90 10.04
CA ALA A 134 13.39 -2.43 11.41
C ALA A 134 13.16 -1.33 12.46
N LEU A 135 13.69 -0.11 12.24
CA LEU A 135 13.43 1.03 13.10
C LEU A 135 11.94 1.41 13.06
N GLN A 136 11.36 1.54 11.87
CA GLN A 136 9.93 1.84 11.74
C GLN A 136 9.03 0.73 12.31
N ASP A 137 9.44 -0.54 12.30
CA ASP A 137 8.71 -1.63 12.96
C ASP A 137 8.71 -1.44 14.48
N ARG A 138 9.86 -1.10 15.07
CA ARG A 138 10.00 -0.85 16.52
C ARG A 138 9.21 0.39 16.95
N PHE A 139 9.40 1.52 16.29
CA PHE A 139 8.68 2.76 16.61
C PHE A 139 7.19 2.67 16.29
N GLY A 140 6.80 1.91 15.26
CA GLY A 140 5.38 1.64 14.95
C GLY A 140 4.70 0.75 15.98
N GLN A 141 5.43 -0.10 16.71
CA GLN A 141 4.91 -0.87 17.84
C GLN A 141 4.72 -0.01 19.08
N GLU A 142 5.58 0.99 19.33
CA GLU A 142 5.43 1.91 20.48
C GLU A 142 4.28 2.93 20.30
N VAL A 143 3.85 3.21 19.07
CA VAL A 143 2.75 4.17 18.80
C VAL A 143 1.36 3.55 19.04
N ILE A 144 1.25 2.25 19.36
CA ILE A 144 -0.01 1.61 19.73
C ILE A 144 -0.33 1.83 21.22
N HIS A 145 -0.38 3.09 21.65
CA HIS A 145 -1.07 3.49 22.89
C HIS A 145 -1.57 4.93 22.74
N ARG A 146 -2.81 5.07 22.25
CA ARG A 146 -3.84 6.05 22.65
C ARG A 146 -4.85 6.26 21.52
N GLY A 147 -5.96 5.53 21.60
CA GLY A 147 -7.24 6.02 21.09
C GLY A 147 -8.11 6.36 22.30
N PRO A 148 -8.44 7.65 22.56
CA PRO A 148 -9.32 8.01 23.65
C PRO A 148 -10.74 7.55 23.31
N GLY A 149 -11.32 6.76 24.21
CA GLY A 149 -12.74 6.49 24.19
C GLY A 149 -13.54 7.76 24.42
N ARG A 150 -14.70 7.86 23.76
CA ARG A 150 -15.86 8.55 24.32
C ARG A 150 -17.12 7.95 23.71
N LYS A 151 -17.96 7.45 24.63
CA LYS A 151 -19.34 7.06 24.41
C LYS A 151 -20.12 8.30 23.97
N HIS A 152 -20.96 8.15 22.96
CA HIS A 152 -22.06 9.08 22.74
C HIS A 152 -23.31 8.37 23.25
N GLU A 153 -23.82 8.83 24.38
CA GLU A 153 -25.16 8.50 24.85
C GLU A 153 -26.15 9.22 23.93
N ASP A 154 -27.02 8.44 23.29
CA ASP A 154 -28.14 8.95 22.51
C ASP A 154 -29.25 9.41 23.47
N ALA A 155 -29.54 10.70 23.45
CA ALA A 155 -30.74 11.28 24.01
C ALA A 155 -31.86 11.31 22.96
N ARG A 156 -32.86 10.43 23.13
CA ARG A 156 -34.28 10.55 22.69
C ARG A 156 -35.06 9.66 23.68
N GLY A 157 -36.09 10.05 24.40
CA GLY A 157 -37.10 11.08 24.21
C GLY A 157 -38.47 10.41 24.36
N LYS A 158 -39.08 10.58 25.55
CA LYS A 158 -40.53 10.62 25.88
C LYS A 158 -41.43 9.39 25.57
N GLU A 159 -42.17 8.91 26.59
CA GLU A 159 -43.65 8.86 26.63
C GLU A 159 -44.18 8.08 27.87
N ASP A 160 -44.98 8.80 28.66
CA ASP A 160 -46.14 8.47 29.50
C ASP A 160 -46.49 6.99 29.82
N ASN A 161 -46.79 6.70 31.10
CA ASN A 161 -48.10 6.17 31.52
C ASN A 161 -48.27 6.13 33.07
N ASP A 162 -49.46 6.60 33.51
CA ASP A 162 -50.15 6.51 34.83
C ASP A 162 -49.51 7.08 36.12
#